data_AF-A0A3B9PM12-F1
#
_entry.id   AF-A0A3B9PM12-F1
#
_cell.length_a   1.000
_cell.length_b   1.000
_cell.length_c   1.000
_cell.angle_alpha   90.00
_cell.angle_beta   90.00
_cell.angle_gamma   90.00
#
_symmetry.space_group_name_H-M   'P 1'
#
loop_
_entity.id
_entity.type
_entity.pdbx_description
1 polymer ?
#
loop_
_entity_poly.entity_id
_entity_poly.type
_entity_poly.pdbx_seq_one_letter_code
_entity_poly.pdbx_strand_id
1 'polypeptide(L)'
;MQPGALALVAFSPILLAAILLVGLRWPAKRAMPVVYIVTALIGLFVWDMSFNRVLASTLQGLVITIGVLWIIFGAILLLNTLKYSGGIAAIRSGFTTISPDRRIQAIIIAWL
;
A
#
# COMPACT_ATOMS: atom_id res chain seq x y z
N MET A 1 22.22 -1.81 24.37
CA MET A 1 21.30 -0.66 24.48
C MET A 1 20.13 -1.04 25.38
N GLN A 2 19.54 -0.11 26.14
CA GLN A 2 18.34 -0.41 26.93
C GLN A 2 17.17 -0.79 25.98
N PRO A 3 16.31 -1.77 26.32
CA PRO A 3 15.23 -2.22 25.44
C PRO A 3 14.29 -1.11 24.98
N GLY A 4 14.00 -0.14 25.88
CA GLY A 4 13.16 1.02 25.55
C GLY A 4 13.77 1.92 24.48
N ALA A 5 15.10 2.09 24.46
CA ALA A 5 15.78 2.87 23.42
C ALA A 5 15.69 2.17 22.05
N LEU A 6 15.85 0.85 22.00
CA LEU A 6 15.70 0.06 20.76
C LEU A 6 14.27 0.14 20.21
N ALA A 7 13.26 0.14 21.07
CA ALA A 7 11.87 0.30 20.65
C ALA A 7 11.60 1.66 19.98
N LEU A 8 12.17 2.75 20.52
CA LEU A 8 12.05 4.08 19.92
C LEU A 8 12.73 4.15 18.55
N VAL A 9 13.91 3.53 18.41
CA VAL A 9 14.61 3.48 17.11
C VAL A 9 13.86 2.61 16.11
N ALA A 10 13.25 1.49 16.53
CA ALA A 10 12.42 0.66 15.64
C ALA A 10 11.15 1.41 15.18
N PHE A 11 10.63 2.31 16.01
CA PHE A 11 9.47 3.14 15.68
C PHE A 11 9.82 4.35 14.80
N SER A 12 11.07 4.80 14.78
CA SER A 12 11.44 6.05 14.10
C SER A 12 11.14 6.10 12.59
N PRO A 13 11.27 5.02 11.80
CA PRO A 13 10.87 5.06 10.39
C PRO A 13 9.38 5.30 10.19
N ILE A 14 8.55 4.74 11.05
CA ILE A 14 7.09 4.89 11.02
C ILE A 14 6.72 6.34 11.37
N LEU A 15 7.35 6.87 12.42
CA LEU A 15 7.16 8.27 12.82
C LEU A 15 7.60 9.24 11.70
N LEU A 16 8.73 8.96 11.05
CA LEU A 16 9.21 9.74 9.92
C LEU A 16 8.22 9.71 8.75
N ALA A 17 7.68 8.53 8.41
CA ALA A 17 6.66 8.40 7.37
C ALA A 17 5.41 9.24 7.71
N ALA A 18 4.94 9.19 8.96
CA ALA A 18 3.80 9.97 9.42
C ALA A 18 4.07 11.48 9.31
N ILE A 19 5.24 11.95 9.74
CA ILE A 19 5.59 13.38 9.66
C ILE A 19 5.69 13.84 8.20
N LEU A 20 6.34 13.07 7.34
CA LEU A 20 6.51 13.45 5.93
C LEU A 20 5.18 13.44 5.16
N LEU A 21 4.35 12.42 5.36
CA LEU A 21 3.09 12.25 4.62
C LEU A 21 1.93 13.07 5.18
N VAL A 22 1.76 13.08 6.51
CA VAL A 22 0.62 13.74 7.16
C VAL A 22 0.96 15.16 7.54
N GLY A 23 2.14 15.39 8.11
CA GLY A 23 2.60 16.70 8.56
C GLY A 23 2.98 17.62 7.40
N LEU A 24 4.02 17.25 6.65
CA LEU A 24 4.53 18.05 5.53
C LEU A 24 3.77 17.84 4.21
N ARG A 25 2.86 16.86 4.16
CA ARG A 25 2.06 16.51 2.96
C ARG A 25 2.92 16.25 1.73
N TRP A 26 4.11 15.66 1.93
CA TRP A 26 4.97 15.29 0.82
C TRP A 26 4.33 14.16 -0.01
N PRO A 27 4.53 14.18 -1.35
CA PRO A 27 4.07 13.08 -2.17
C PRO A 27 4.78 11.78 -1.76
N ALA A 28 4.03 10.68 -1.68
CA ALA A 28 4.55 9.37 -1.30
C ALA A 28 5.76 8.95 -2.16
N LYS A 29 5.80 9.37 -3.43
CA LYS A 29 6.93 9.17 -4.34
C LYS A 29 8.26 9.70 -3.80
N ARG A 30 8.26 10.78 -3.00
CA ARG A 30 9.46 11.36 -2.37
C ARG A 30 9.63 10.91 -0.93
N ALA A 31 8.54 10.78 -0.18
CA ALA A 31 8.61 10.41 1.24
C ALA A 31 9.08 8.96 1.44
N MET A 32 8.58 8.00 0.66
CA MET A 32 8.90 6.59 0.84
C MET A 32 10.38 6.24 0.61
N PRO A 33 11.06 6.76 -0.43
CA PRO A 33 12.50 6.56 -0.60
C PRO A 33 13.32 7.10 0.58
N VAL A 34 12.95 8.25 1.14
CA VAL A 34 13.65 8.85 2.29
C VAL A 34 13.50 7.95 3.52
N VAL A 35 12.28 7.49 3.81
CA VAL A 35 12.01 6.56 4.92
C VAL A 35 12.80 5.25 4.73
N TYR A 36 12.85 4.73 3.50
CA TYR A 36 13.63 3.54 3.18
C TYR A 36 15.13 3.72 3.47
N ILE A 37 15.74 4.83 3.03
CA ILE A 37 17.17 5.11 3.27
C ILE A 37 17.44 5.18 4.78
N VAL A 38 16.62 5.90 5.53
CA VAL A 38 16.74 5.99 6.99
C VAL A 38 16.60 4.61 7.65
N THR A 39 15.65 3.79 7.19
CA THR A 39 15.44 2.43 7.70
C THR A 39 16.64 1.53 7.42
N ALA A 40 17.22 1.61 6.22
CA ALA A 40 18.41 0.84 5.85
C ALA A 40 19.62 1.24 6.70
N LEU A 41 19.83 2.55 6.91
CA LEU A 41 20.91 3.05 7.78
C LEU A 41 20.74 2.55 9.22
N ILE A 42 19.53 2.63 9.75
CA ILE A 42 19.22 2.12 11.09
C ILE A 42 19.52 0.62 11.20
N GLY A 43 19.11 -0.19 10.21
CA GLY A 43 19.39 -1.63 10.19
C GLY A 43 20.88 -1.96 10.17
N LEU A 44 21.68 -1.18 9.42
CA LEU A 44 23.14 -1.37 9.34
C LEU A 44 23.86 -0.94 10.63
N PHE A 45 23.52 0.23 11.17
CA PHE A 45 24.29 0.84 12.27
C PHE A 45 23.78 0.51 13.68
N VAL A 46 22.51 0.13 13.84
CA VAL A 46 21.91 -0.15 15.17
C VAL A 46 21.71 -1.65 15.41
N TRP A 47 21.40 -2.40 14.35
CA TRP A 47 21.15 -3.85 14.42
C TRP A 47 22.28 -4.69 13.81
N ASP A 48 23.40 -4.07 13.43
CA ASP A 48 24.56 -4.73 12.82
C ASP A 48 24.18 -5.70 11.69
N MET A 49 23.16 -5.35 10.90
CA MET A 49 22.76 -6.17 9.76
C MET A 49 23.87 -6.17 8.72
N SER A 50 24.17 -7.34 8.14
CA SER A 50 25.10 -7.39 7.03
C SER A 50 24.55 -6.64 5.81
N PHE A 51 25.43 -6.00 5.05
CA PHE A 51 25.05 -5.29 3.83
C PHE A 51 24.29 -6.21 2.85
N ASN A 52 24.71 -7.47 2.75
CA ASN A 52 24.03 -8.49 1.94
C ASN A 52 22.59 -8.74 2.39
N ARG A 53 22.30 -8.69 3.70
CA ARG A 53 20.93 -8.86 4.22
C ARG A 53 20.06 -7.68 3.83
N VAL A 54 20.56 -6.45 3.95
CA VAL A 54 19.81 -5.26 3.53
C VAL A 54 19.51 -5.32 2.04
N LEU A 55 20.51 -5.63 1.20
CA LEU A 55 20.34 -5.76 -0.25
C LEU A 55 19.33 -6.87 -0.61
N ALA A 56 19.40 -8.02 0.06
CA ALA A 56 18.45 -9.11 -0.14
C ALA A 56 17.01 -8.68 0.21
N SER A 57 16.82 -7.95 1.32
CA SER A 57 15.51 -7.41 1.70
C SER A 57 15.00 -6.37 0.70
N THR A 58 15.88 -5.54 0.12
CA THR A 58 15.50 -4.61 -0.96
C THR A 58 15.00 -5.36 -2.19
N LEU A 59 15.74 -6.36 -2.65
CA LEU A 59 15.36 -7.19 -3.80
C LEU A 59 14.04 -7.93 -3.53
N GLN A 60 13.87 -8.46 -2.32
CA GLN A 60 12.62 -9.08 -1.90
C GLN A 60 11.45 -8.08 -1.99
N GLY A 61 11.63 -6.84 -1.56
CA GLY A 61 10.63 -5.78 -1.70
C GLY A 61 10.25 -5.50 -3.17
N LEU A 62 11.23 -5.54 -4.09
CA LEU A 62 10.97 -5.41 -5.52
C LEU A 62 10.15 -6.60 -6.07
N VAL A 63 10.47 -7.82 -5.65
CA VAL A 63 9.71 -9.02 -6.03
C VAL A 63 8.26 -8.93 -5.53
N ILE A 64 8.05 -8.48 -4.28
CA ILE A 64 6.70 -8.24 -3.74
C ILE A 64 5.96 -7.20 -4.60
N THR A 65 6.65 -6.14 -5.01
CA THR A 65 6.07 -5.09 -5.85
C THR A 65 5.58 -5.63 -7.19
N ILE A 66 6.31 -6.58 -7.81
CA ILE A 66 5.85 -7.25 -9.03
C ILE A 66 4.52 -7.97 -8.81
N GLY A 67 4.37 -8.67 -7.66
CA GLY A 67 3.11 -9.32 -7.29
C GLY A 67 1.96 -8.33 -7.17
N VAL A 68 2.19 -7.17 -6.55
CA VAL A 68 1.18 -6.10 -6.46
C VAL A 68 0.81 -5.56 -7.85
N LEU A 69 1.80 -5.31 -8.71
CA LEU A 69 1.56 -4.85 -10.08
C LEU A 69 0.76 -5.87 -10.90
N TRP A 70 1.01 -7.17 -10.70
CA TRP A 70 0.24 -8.24 -11.34
C TRP A 70 -1.24 -8.21 -10.94
N ILE A 71 -1.53 -7.99 -9.65
CA ILE A 71 -2.90 -7.84 -9.15
C ILE A 71 -3.58 -6.61 -9.76
N ILE A 72 -2.89 -5.46 -9.78
CA ILE A 72 -3.42 -4.22 -10.37
C ILE A 72 -3.70 -4.41 -11.86
N PHE A 73 -2.79 -5.07 -12.59
CA PHE A 73 -2.98 -5.37 -14.00
C PHE A 73 -4.23 -6.23 -14.23
N GLY A 74 -4.39 -7.33 -13.48
CA GLY A 74 -5.57 -8.18 -13.57
C GLY A 74 -6.87 -7.44 -13.27
N ALA A 75 -6.87 -6.57 -12.25
CA ALA A 75 -8.03 -5.76 -11.89
C ALA A 75 -8.40 -4.74 -12.99
N ILE A 76 -7.40 -4.06 -13.58
CA ILE A 76 -7.61 -3.12 -14.68
C ILE A 76 -8.10 -3.83 -15.94
N LEU A 77 -7.53 -5.00 -16.26
CA LEU A 77 -7.98 -5.81 -17.38
C LEU A 77 -9.45 -6.19 -17.21
N LEU A 78 -9.81 -6.77 -16.05
CA LEU A 78 -11.20 -7.17 -15.75
C LEU A 78 -12.15 -5.97 -15.81
N LEU A 79 -11.76 -4.83 -15.22
CA LEU A 79 -12.56 -3.60 -15.25
C LEU A 79 -12.82 -3.15 -16.69
N ASN A 80 -11.79 -3.15 -17.54
CA ASN A 80 -11.93 -2.77 -18.94
C ASN A 80 -12.81 -3.78 -19.69
N THR A 81 -12.59 -5.07 -19.52
CA THR A 81 -13.42 -6.12 -20.13
C THR A 81 -14.89 -5.95 -19.75
N LEU A 82 -15.21 -5.74 -18.47
CA LEU A 82 -16.57 -5.50 -18.00
C LEU A 82 -17.17 -4.19 -18.52
N LYS A 83 -16.34 -3.16 -18.72
CA LYS A 83 -16.79 -1.88 -19.27
C LYS A 83 -17.15 -1.99 -20.75
N TYR A 84 -16.34 -2.70 -21.55
CA TYR A 84 -16.58 -2.87 -22.98
C TYR A 84 -17.61 -3.95 -23.30
N SER A 85 -17.78 -4.96 -22.45
CA SER A 85 -18.82 -5.99 -22.61
C SER A 85 -20.21 -5.56 -22.12
N GLY A 86 -20.33 -4.38 -21.51
CA GLY A 86 -21.57 -3.94 -20.86
C GLY A 86 -21.88 -4.62 -19.53
N GLY A 87 -20.97 -5.46 -19.01
CA GLY A 87 -21.12 -6.13 -17.71
C GLY A 87 -21.36 -5.15 -16.54
N ILE A 88 -20.74 -3.97 -16.57
CA ILE A 88 -21.00 -2.92 -15.56
C ILE A 88 -22.47 -2.47 -15.59
N ALA A 89 -23.07 -2.35 -16.77
CA ALA A 89 -24.48 -1.95 -16.90
C ALA A 89 -25.42 -3.05 -16.40
N ALA A 90 -25.11 -4.31 -16.66
CA ALA A 90 -25.86 -5.46 -16.13
C ALA A 90 -25.80 -5.52 -14.60
N ILE A 91 -24.62 -5.34 -14.00
CA ILE A 91 -24.44 -5.28 -12.54
C ILE A 91 -25.27 -4.14 -11.94
N ARG A 92 -25.21 -2.94 -12.56
CA ARG A 92 -25.99 -1.78 -12.10
C ARG A 92 -27.49 -2.04 -12.15
N SER A 93 -27.98 -2.68 -13.22
CA SER A 93 -29.40 -3.04 -13.38
C SER A 93 -29.88 -4.00 -12.28
N GLY A 94 -29.05 -4.99 -11.93
CA GLY A 94 -29.32 -5.92 -10.82
C GLY A 94 -29.51 -5.20 -9.48
N PHE A 95 -28.61 -4.28 -9.13
CA PHE A 95 -28.72 -3.50 -7.89
C PHE A 95 -29.91 -2.54 -7.87
N THR A 96 -30.25 -1.91 -9.00
CA THR A 96 -31.45 -1.06 -9.09
C THR A 96 -32.75 -1.84 -8.91
N THR A 97 -32.75 -3.15 -9.19
CA THR A 97 -33.92 -4.02 -8.97
C THR A 97 -34.15 -4.31 -7.48
N ILE A 98 -33.09 -4.37 -6.67
CA ILE A 98 -33.19 -4.56 -5.21
C ILE A 98 -33.69 -3.27 -4.54
N SER A 99 -33.04 -2.15 -4.83
CA SER A 99 -33.42 -0.84 -4.31
C SER A 99 -32.98 0.28 -5.25
N PRO A 100 -33.87 1.21 -5.61
CA PRO A 100 -33.52 2.37 -6.43
C PRO A 100 -32.79 3.47 -5.62
N ASP A 101 -32.76 3.40 -4.29
CA ASP A 101 -32.08 4.39 -3.46
C ASP A 101 -30.55 4.22 -3.54
N ARG A 102 -29.87 5.27 -4.01
CA ARG A 102 -28.39 5.31 -4.16
C ARG A 102 -27.66 5.13 -2.83
N ARG A 103 -28.29 5.48 -1.70
CA ARG A 103 -27.71 5.33 -0.35
C ARG A 103 -27.67 3.86 0.06
N ILE A 104 -28.78 3.16 -0.15
CA ILE A 104 -28.90 1.73 0.15
C ILE A 104 -27.99 0.93 -0.79
N GLN A 105 -27.90 1.30 -2.06
CA GLN A 105 -26.95 0.69 -3.01
C GLN A 105 -25.49 0.82 -2.56
N ALA A 106 -25.08 1.98 -2.05
CA ALA A 106 -23.71 2.16 -1.56
C ALA A 106 -23.42 1.23 -0.36
N ILE A 107 -24.40 1.03 0.53
CA ILE A 107 -24.28 0.09 1.65
C ILE A 107 -24.17 -1.35 1.13
N ILE A 108 -25.02 -1.76 0.18
CA ILE A 108 -24.98 -3.09 -0.42
C ILE A 108 -23.64 -3.35 -1.10
N ILE A 109 -23.10 -2.40 -1.86
CA ILE A 109 -21.81 -2.55 -2.55
C ILE A 109 -20.62 -2.57 -1.57
N ALA A 110 -20.71 -1.86 -0.45
CA ALA A 110 -19.62 -1.77 0.53
C ALA A 110 -19.54 -2.98 1.47
N TRP A 111 -20.65 -3.71 1.65
CA TRP A 111 -20.78 -4.79 2.66
C TRP A 111 -21.08 -6.18 2.08
N LEU A 112 -21.12 -6.33 0.76
CA LEU A 112 -21.28 -7.60 0.05
C LEU A 112 -20.00 -7.94 -0.73
#